data_AF-A0A970E993-F1
#
_entry.id   AF-A0A970E993-F1
#
_cell.length_a   1.000
_cell.length_b   1.000
_cell.length_c   1.000
_cell.angle_alpha   90.00
_cell.angle_beta   90.00
_cell.angle_gamma   90.00
#
_symmetry.space_group_name_H-M   'P 1'
#
loop_
_entity.id
_entity.type
_entity.pdbx_description
1 polymer ?
#
loop_
_entity_poly.entity_id
_entity_poly.type
_entity_poly.pdbx_seq_one_letter_code
_entity_poly.pdbx_strand_id
1 'polypeptide(L)' 'MAEIYEFDAEIKKAPDMDVGYAEIPFDVKAEFGKGRVPVKVTFDEVAYEGSIVHTNTVF' A
#
# COMPACT_ATOMS: atom_id res chain seq x y z
N MET A 1 -16.15 4.88 -12.24
CA MET A 1 -15.57 6.15 -11.74
C MET A 1 -14.39 5.74 -10.89
N ALA A 2 -13.18 6.27 -11.14
CA ALA A 2 -12.01 5.91 -10.33
C ALA A 2 -12.03 6.76 -9.07
N GLU A 3 -12.30 6.16 -7.92
CA GLU A 3 -12.14 6.82 -6.62
C GLU A 3 -10.64 6.90 -6.35
N ILE A 4 -10.13 8.13 -6.30
CA ILE A 4 -8.73 8.42 -5.99
C ILE A 4 -8.65 8.59 -4.47
N TYR A 5 -7.92 7.70 -3.83
CA TYR A 5 -7.68 7.75 -2.39
C TYR A 5 -6.33 8.42 -2.13
N GLU A 6 -6.36 9.63 -1.58
CA GLU A 6 -5.17 10.37 -1.16
C GLU A 6 -5.09 10.36 0.36
N PHE A 7 -3.96 9.91 0.88
CA PHE A 7 -3.68 9.88 2.32
C PHE A 7 -2.18 10.07 2.55
N ASP A 8 -1.86 10.75 3.63
CA ASP A 8 -0.49 10.84 4.10
C ASP A 8 -0.16 9.59 4.93
N ALA A 9 0.96 8.95 4.62
CA ALA A 9 1.49 7.84 5.40
C ALA A 9 3.01 7.92 5.48
N GLU A 10 3.55 7.52 6.62
CA GLU A 10 4.99 7.39 6.81
C GLU A 10 5.48 6.08 6.17
N ILE A 11 6.47 6.19 5.29
CA ILE A 11 7.17 5.03 4.73
C ILE A 11 8.12 4.50 5.80
N LYS A 12 7.77 3.34 6.38
CA LYS A 12 8.60 2.62 7.35
C LYS A 12 9.54 1.66 6.61
N LYS A 13 10.79 1.58 7.05
CA LYS A 13 11.74 0.57 6.59
C LYS A 13 11.72 -0.61 7.55
N ALA A 14 11.63 -1.83 7.03
CA ALA A 14 11.84 -3.02 7.86
C ALA A 14 13.30 -3.04 8.37
N PRO A 15 13.56 -3.25 9.67
CA PRO A 15 14.91 -3.20 10.22
C PRO A 15 15.82 -4.31 9.66
N ASP A 16 15.24 -5.45 9.30
CA ASP A 16 15.95 -6.63 8.79
C ASP A 16 15.84 -6.81 7.26
N MET A 17 15.18 -5.91 6.54
CA MET A 17 15.03 -6.02 5.08
C MET A 17 15.19 -4.66 4.38
N ASP A 18 15.72 -4.66 3.16
CA ASP A 18 15.72 -3.48 2.28
C ASP A 18 14.35 -3.23 1.63
N VAL A 19 13.29 -3.43 2.40
CA VAL A 19 11.89 -3.22 1.98
C VAL A 19 11.31 -2.06 2.77
N GLY A 20 10.82 -1.06 2.05
CA GLY A 20 9.99 0.01 2.59
C GLY A 20 8.51 -0.34 2.44
N TYR A 21 7.73 -0.10 3.48
CA TYR A 21 6.28 -0.26 3.45
C TYR A 21 5.59 0.98 4.01
N ALA A 22 4.41 1.28 3.50
CA ALA A 22 3.54 2.32 4.04
C ALA A 22 2.28 1.65 4.60
N GLU A 23 1.88 2.04 5.81
CA GLU A 23 0.62 1.61 6.39
C GLU A 23 -0.52 2.39 5.74
N ILE A 24 -1.50 1.67 5.21
CA ILE A 24 -2.66 2.26 4.58
C ILE A 24 -3.75 2.45 5.65
N PRO A 25 -4.22 3.68 5.93
CA PRO A 25 -5.20 3.96 6.99
C PRO A 25 -6.64 3.59 6.61
N PHE A 26 -6.83 2.87 5.50
CA PHE A 26 -8.14 2.39 5.04
C PHE A 26 -8.13 0.89 4.81
N ASP A 27 -9.31 0.30 4.93
CA ASP A 27 -9.48 -1.15 4.87
C ASP A 27 -9.58 -1.61 3.40
N VAL A 28 -8.41 -1.87 2.80
CA VAL A 28 -8.27 -2.31 1.40
C VAL A 28 -9.11 -3.56 1.13
N LYS A 29 -9.29 -4.43 2.14
CA LYS A 29 -10.09 -5.64 2.01
C LYS A 29 -11.59 -5.32 1.94
N ALA A 30 -12.06 -4.31 2.67
CA ALA A 30 -13.45 -3.86 2.61
C ALA A 30 -13.75 -3.18 1.26
N GLU A 31 -12.84 -2.33 0.79
CA GLU A 31 -12.99 -1.58 -0.47
C GLU A 31 -12.87 -2.46 -1.71
N PHE A 32 -11.82 -3.29 -1.78
CA PHE A 32 -11.52 -4.05 -3.00
C PHE A 32 -11.97 -5.52 -2.94
N GLY A 33 -12.35 -6.02 -1.76
CA GLY A 33 -12.88 -7.38 -1.59
C GLY A 33 -11.90 -8.52 -1.94
N LYS A 34 -10.62 -8.22 -2.22
CA LYS A 34 -9.62 -9.15 -2.73
C LYS A 34 -8.33 -9.05 -1.91
N GLY A 35 -7.70 -10.20 -1.65
CA GLY A 35 -6.43 -10.24 -0.90
C GLY A 35 -5.21 -9.70 -1.67
N ARG A 36 -5.33 -9.55 -2.99
CA ARG A 36 -4.32 -8.93 -3.85
C ARG A 36 -4.99 -7.94 -4.79
N VAL A 37 -4.64 -6.67 -4.65
CA VAL A 37 -5.22 -5.57 -5.41
C VAL A 37 -4.10 -4.88 -6.18
N PRO A 38 -4.07 -4.92 -7.51
CA PRO A 38 -3.13 -4.12 -8.27
C PRO A 38 -3.49 -2.64 -8.10
N VAL A 39 -2.52 -1.83 -7.70
CA VAL A 39 -2.70 -0.39 -7.51
C VAL A 39 -1.64 0.38 -8.28
N LYS A 40 -2.04 1.53 -8.82
CA LYS A 40 -1.10 2.53 -9.31
C LYS A 40 -1.09 3.65 -8.28
N VAL A 41 0.06 3.89 -7.67
CA VAL A 41 0.26 4.91 -6.65
C VAL A 41 1.44 5.77 -7.06
N THR A 42 1.50 7.00 -6.58
CA THR A 42 2.60 7.91 -6.88
C THR A 42 3.26 8.27 -5.55
N PHE A 43 4.49 7.83 -5.34
CA PHE A 43 5.28 8.20 -4.17
C PHE A 43 6.26 9.30 -4.57
N ASP A 44 6.19 10.48 -3.96
CA ASP A 44 7.11 11.60 -4.26
C ASP A 44 7.25 11.86 -5.78
N GLU A 45 6.12 11.98 -6.50
CA GLU A 45 6.04 12.16 -7.96
C GLU A 45 6.51 10.96 -8.81
N VAL A 46 7.00 9.89 -8.18
CA VAL A 46 7.38 8.63 -8.84
C VAL A 46 6.17 7.71 -8.92
N ALA A 47 5.65 7.52 -10.13
CA ALA A 47 4.59 6.55 -10.39
C ALA A 47 5.10 5.13 -10.14
N TYR A 48 4.39 4.41 -9.28
CA TYR A 48 4.68 3.05 -8.87
C TYR A 48 3.46 2.16 -9.10
N GLU A 49 3.66 1.07 -9.83
CA GLU A 49 2.64 0.05 -10.05
C GLU A 49 2.91 -1.09 -9.07
N GLY A 50 2.11 -1.15 -8.02
CA GLY A 50 2.24 -2.11 -6.95
C GLY A 50 1.11 -3.14 -6.93
N SER A 51 1.23 -4.07 -6.00
CA SER A 51 0.10 -4.87 -5.55
C SER A 51 -0.03 -4.66 -4.05
N ILE A 52 -1.18 -4.18 -3.60
CA ILE A 52 -1.51 -4.28 -2.17
C ILE A 52 -1.72 -5.76 -1.90
N VAL A 53 -0.91 -6.30 -1.00
CA VAL A 53 -1.01 -7.66 -0.50
C VAL A 53 -1.37 -7.60 0.97
N HIS A 54 -2.32 -8.42 1.38
CA HIS A 54 -2.55 -8.64 2.81
C HIS A 54 -1.38 -9.44 3.36
N THR A 55 -0.42 -8.77 4.01
CA THR A 55 0.61 -9.46 4.78
C THR A 55 0.02 -9.84 6.13
N ASN A 56 -0.12 -11.13 6.40
CA ASN A 56 -0.37 -11.68 7.74
C ASN A 56 0.94 -11.88 8.51
N THR A 57 2.05 -11.36 7.98
CA THR A 57 3.36 -11.44 8.61
C THR A 57 3.55 -10.20 9.48
N VAL A 58 3.51 -10.43 10.78
CA VAL A 58 4.03 -9.52 11.81
C VAL A 58 5.53 -9.41 11.58
N PHE A 59 6.03 -8.21 11.26
CA PHE A 59 7.46 -7.89 11.34
C PHE A 59 7.85 -7.68 12.80
#